data_AF-A0A3E0QTK7-F1
#
_entry.id   AF-A0A3E0QTK7-F1
#
_cell.length_a   1.000
_cell.length_b   1.000
_cell.length_c   1.000
_cell.angle_alpha   90.00
_cell.angle_beta   90.00
_cell.angle_gamma   90.00
#
_symmetry.space_group_name_H-M   'P 1'
#
loop_
_entity.id
_entity.type
_entity.pdbx_description
1 polymer ?
#
loop_
_entity_poly.entity_id
_entity_poly.type
_entity_poly.pdbx_seq_one_letter_code
_entity_poly.pdbx_strand_id
1 'polypeptide(L)'
;MEQQDSGSQKKRTLAFNVVSTQTHKGFGAGSINLNDVSSVIIDGGEAYIDIGAMHAKSRVERGIKFSPNKEDVPNGRKVWVVWVAVDRSGEGAYYAGATACEMLIDSEARRGWKILADHVNRLDYAIKRRFMLDELSAEEKKALKDLLIRHNAEWWERSPEELKQALDV
;
A
#
# COMPACT_ATOMS: atom_id res chain seq x y z
N MET A 1 -55.78 -1.32 -46.43
CA MET A 1 -54.79 -2.28 -45.90
C MET A 1 -53.41 -1.72 -46.19
N GLU A 2 -52.54 -1.39 -45.25
CA GLU A 2 -52.60 -1.23 -43.81
C GLU A 2 -51.35 -0.42 -43.48
N GLN A 3 -51.53 0.79 -42.94
CA GLN A 3 -50.49 1.46 -42.17
C GLN A 3 -50.82 1.17 -40.71
N GLN A 4 -49.85 0.63 -39.95
CA GLN A 4 -49.79 0.83 -38.51
C GLN A 4 -48.38 0.55 -37.99
N ASP A 5 -47.66 1.64 -37.77
CA ASP A 5 -46.52 1.77 -36.88
C ASP A 5 -47.01 1.62 -35.42
N SER A 6 -46.42 0.68 -34.67
CA SER A 6 -46.56 0.63 -33.21
C SER A 6 -45.45 -0.23 -32.59
N GLY A 7 -44.88 0.25 -31.47
CA GLY A 7 -44.15 -0.62 -30.54
C GLY A 7 -42.75 -0.15 -30.15
N SER A 8 -42.66 1.02 -29.52
CA SER A 8 -41.47 1.48 -28.81
C SER A 8 -41.20 0.61 -27.56
N GLN A 9 -40.06 -0.09 -27.52
CA GLN A 9 -39.48 -0.61 -26.28
C GLN A 9 -38.13 0.06 -25.97
N LYS A 10 -38.17 0.81 -24.85
CA LYS A 10 -37.07 1.52 -24.22
C LYS A 10 -36.08 0.57 -23.53
N LYS A 11 -34.81 0.97 -23.62
CA LYS A 11 -33.72 0.91 -22.62
C LYS A 11 -33.19 -0.48 -22.21
N ARG A 12 -31.91 -0.69 -22.52
CA ARG A 12 -30.81 -0.82 -21.53
C ARG A 12 -29.44 -0.79 -22.22
N THR A 13 -28.94 0.41 -22.52
CA THR A 13 -27.51 0.62 -22.74
C THR A 13 -26.84 0.67 -21.36
N LEU A 14 -26.18 -0.42 -20.96
CA LEU A 14 -25.21 -0.39 -19.87
C LEU A 14 -23.95 0.34 -20.38
N ALA A 15 -23.96 1.67 -20.29
CA ALA A 15 -22.74 2.45 -20.35
C ALA A 15 -22.17 2.55 -18.93
N PHE A 16 -21.28 1.62 -18.56
CA PHE A 16 -20.33 1.88 -17.48
C PHE A 16 -19.10 2.55 -18.09
N ASN A 17 -19.19 3.87 -18.25
CA ASN A 17 -17.99 4.69 -18.40
C ASN A 17 -17.39 4.83 -16.99
N VAL A 18 -16.39 4.00 -16.69
CA VAL A 18 -15.63 4.12 -15.46
C VAL A 18 -14.69 5.32 -15.59
N VAL A 19 -15.12 6.37 -14.88
CA VAL A 19 -14.34 7.43 -14.23
C VAL A 19 -13.27 8.13 -15.07
N SER A 20 -13.64 9.35 -15.44
CA SER A 20 -12.81 10.45 -15.88
C SER A 20 -11.53 10.64 -15.04
N THR A 21 -10.40 10.65 -15.73
CA THR A 21 -9.16 11.34 -15.35
C THR A 21 -9.44 12.85 -15.28
N GLN A 22 -10.14 13.30 -14.24
CA GLN A 22 -10.27 14.72 -13.93
C GLN A 22 -9.24 15.08 -12.87
N THR A 23 -8.12 15.60 -13.37
CA THR A 23 -7.13 16.35 -12.61
C THR A 23 -7.83 17.52 -11.93
N HIS A 24 -8.22 17.35 -10.67
CA HIS A 24 -8.73 18.44 -9.85
C HIS A 24 -7.56 19.36 -9.49
N LYS A 25 -7.51 20.52 -10.16
CA LYS A 25 -6.78 21.70 -9.72
C LYS A 25 -7.55 22.34 -8.55
N GLY A 26 -6.91 22.34 -7.37
CA GLY A 26 -7.17 23.30 -6.29
C GLY A 26 -8.06 22.78 -5.17
N PHE A 27 -7.45 22.45 -4.02
CA PHE A 27 -7.44 23.28 -2.80
C PHE A 27 -6.73 22.49 -1.68
N GLY A 28 -5.57 22.95 -1.23
CA GLY A 28 -4.80 22.38 -0.11
C GLY A 28 -3.49 21.72 -0.53
N ALA A 29 -2.44 21.92 0.25
CA ALA A 29 -1.07 21.44 0.05
C ALA A 29 -0.97 19.99 -0.50
N GLY A 30 -0.26 19.83 -1.63
CA GLY A 30 0.28 18.58 -2.20
C GLY A 30 -0.56 17.31 -2.01
N SER A 31 -1.29 16.86 -3.03
CA SER A 31 -1.82 15.49 -3.02
C SER A 31 -0.69 14.52 -3.39
N ILE A 32 -0.28 13.65 -2.46
CA ILE A 32 0.58 12.50 -2.75
C ILE A 32 -0.20 11.57 -3.70
N ASN A 33 0.38 11.20 -4.83
CA ASN A 33 -0.25 10.27 -5.76
C ASN A 33 0.24 8.85 -5.52
N LEU A 34 -0.43 7.86 -6.12
CA LEU A 34 -0.02 6.45 -6.02
C LEU A 34 1.44 6.21 -6.49
N ASN A 35 1.93 7.02 -7.43
CA ASN A 35 3.32 6.96 -7.91
C ASN A 35 4.35 7.41 -6.87
N ASP A 36 3.91 8.13 -5.84
CA ASP A 36 4.75 8.65 -4.77
C ASP A 36 4.74 7.72 -3.54
N VAL A 37 4.20 6.51 -3.69
CA VAL A 37 4.19 5.47 -2.65
C VAL A 37 5.01 4.28 -3.09
N SER A 38 5.85 3.78 -2.19
CA SER A 38 6.62 2.55 -2.36
C SER A 38 6.18 1.51 -1.33
N SER A 39 6.14 0.25 -1.74
CA SER A 39 5.98 -0.89 -0.84
C SER A 39 7.34 -1.36 -0.34
N VAL A 40 7.47 -1.44 0.98
CA VAL A 40 8.58 -2.07 1.69
C VAL A 40 8.08 -3.39 2.28
N ILE A 41 8.87 -4.45 2.15
CA ILE A 41 8.60 -5.73 2.80
C ILE A 41 9.55 -5.87 3.98
N ILE A 42 9.03 -6.36 5.11
CA ILE A 42 9.83 -6.82 6.25
C ILE A 42 9.58 -8.31 6.46
N ASP A 43 10.61 -9.13 6.27
CA ASP A 43 10.56 -10.59 6.43
C ASP A 43 11.83 -11.03 7.17
N GLY A 44 11.68 -11.81 8.25
CA GLY A 44 12.83 -12.34 9.01
C GLY A 44 13.81 -11.28 9.55
N GLY A 45 13.31 -10.09 9.94
CA GLY A 45 14.13 -8.99 10.46
C GLY A 45 14.83 -8.15 9.38
N GLU A 46 14.64 -8.47 8.09
CA GLU A 46 15.20 -7.69 6.98
C GLU A 46 14.12 -6.86 6.29
N ALA A 47 14.41 -5.58 6.05
CA ALA A 47 13.54 -4.68 5.30
C ALA A 47 14.12 -4.39 3.91
N TYR A 48 13.29 -4.46 2.87
CA TYR A 48 13.68 -4.13 1.49
C TYR A 48 12.52 -3.53 0.70
N ILE A 49 12.85 -2.67 -0.28
CA ILE A 49 11.84 -2.10 -1.19
C ILE A 49 11.44 -3.16 -2.23
N ASP A 50 10.15 -3.38 -2.37
CA ASP A 50 9.58 -4.32 -3.34
C ASP A 50 8.54 -3.62 -4.22
N ILE A 51 8.96 -3.16 -5.40
CA ILE A 51 8.09 -2.51 -6.39
C ILE A 51 7.00 -3.48 -6.90
N GLY A 52 7.20 -4.80 -6.76
CA GLY A 52 6.27 -5.84 -7.17
C GLY A 52 5.05 -5.99 -6.27
N ALA A 53 5.13 -5.61 -4.99
CA ALA A 53 4.01 -5.73 -4.03
C ALA A 53 2.79 -4.88 -4.44
N MET A 54 2.99 -3.75 -5.13
CA MET A 54 1.89 -2.95 -5.70
C MET A 54 1.04 -3.71 -6.72
N HIS A 55 1.58 -4.75 -7.37
CA HIS A 55 0.91 -5.53 -8.41
C HIS A 55 0.73 -7.01 -8.05
N ALA A 56 0.84 -7.38 -6.76
CA ALA A 56 0.83 -8.77 -6.29
C ALA A 56 1.92 -9.65 -6.94
N LYS A 57 3.07 -9.05 -7.28
CA LYS A 57 4.25 -9.69 -7.89
C LYS A 57 5.46 -9.68 -6.97
N SER A 58 5.28 -9.35 -5.70
CA SER A 58 6.37 -9.33 -4.73
C SER A 58 7.05 -10.69 -4.66
N ARG A 59 8.37 -10.69 -4.37
CA ARG A 59 9.15 -11.92 -4.22
C ARG A 59 8.52 -12.87 -3.19
N VAL A 60 7.96 -12.33 -2.11
CA VAL A 60 7.33 -13.12 -1.04
C VAL A 60 5.92 -13.60 -1.40
N GLU A 61 5.24 -12.92 -2.31
CA GLU A 61 3.88 -13.27 -2.76
C GLU A 61 3.90 -14.23 -3.97
N ARG A 62 5.03 -14.32 -4.69
CA ARG A 62 5.12 -15.10 -5.93
C ARG A 62 4.87 -16.59 -5.67
N GLY A 63 3.84 -17.11 -6.32
CA GLY A 63 3.49 -18.53 -6.27
C GLY A 63 2.70 -18.95 -5.03
N ILE A 64 2.30 -17.97 -4.21
CA ILE A 64 1.47 -18.14 -3.02
C ILE A 64 -0.01 -17.95 -3.36
N LYS A 65 -0.86 -18.84 -2.86
CA LYS A 65 -2.32 -18.68 -2.94
C LYS A 65 -2.84 -18.05 -1.65
N PHE A 66 -3.34 -16.82 -1.75
CA PHE A 66 -3.90 -16.10 -0.61
C PHE A 66 -5.30 -16.56 -0.25
N SER A 67 -5.55 -16.70 1.05
CA SER A 67 -6.86 -16.93 1.65
C SER A 67 -7.24 -15.75 2.56
N PRO A 68 -8.53 -15.38 2.67
CA PRO A 68 -8.99 -14.47 3.72
C PRO A 68 -9.00 -15.12 5.12
N ASN A 69 -8.91 -16.45 5.21
CA ASN A 69 -8.94 -17.18 6.49
C ASN A 69 -7.51 -17.42 6.99
N LYS A 70 -7.18 -16.88 8.18
CA LYS A 70 -5.84 -17.01 8.78
C LYS A 70 -5.50 -18.47 9.12
N GLU A 71 -6.52 -19.26 9.46
CA GLU A 71 -6.41 -20.69 9.79
C GLU A 71 -5.91 -21.56 8.63
N ASP A 72 -6.04 -21.10 7.38
CA ASP A 72 -5.54 -21.81 6.20
C ASP A 72 -4.01 -21.77 6.08
N VAL A 73 -3.33 -21.06 6.99
CA VAL A 73 -1.88 -20.84 6.99
C VAL A 73 -1.29 -21.12 8.38
N PRO A 74 -1.44 -22.33 8.93
CA PRO A 74 -1.08 -22.65 10.31
C PRO A 74 0.43 -22.52 10.59
N ASN A 75 1.27 -22.70 9.56
CA ASN A 75 2.73 -22.56 9.64
C ASN A 75 3.24 -21.28 8.96
N GLY A 76 2.35 -20.31 8.74
CA GLY A 76 2.70 -19.06 8.07
C GLY A 76 3.66 -18.23 8.91
N ARG A 77 4.81 -17.88 8.36
CA ARG A 77 5.68 -16.88 8.98
C ARG A 77 5.07 -15.49 8.79
N LYS A 78 5.30 -14.63 9.78
CA LYS A 78 4.85 -13.23 9.72
C LYS A 78 5.71 -12.45 8.73
N VAL A 79 5.06 -11.72 7.85
CA VAL A 79 5.68 -10.78 6.92
C VAL A 79 4.89 -9.49 6.97
N TRP A 80 5.58 -8.35 6.94
CA TRP A 80 4.93 -7.05 6.87
C TRP A 80 5.05 -6.45 5.48
N VAL A 81 3.99 -5.79 5.06
CA VAL A 81 4.04 -4.82 3.97
C VAL A 81 3.89 -3.43 4.58
N VAL A 82 4.88 -2.57 4.37
CA VAL A 82 4.86 -1.18 4.80
C VAL A 82 4.71 -0.28 3.59
N TRP A 83 3.64 0.51 3.55
CA TRP A 83 3.43 1.53 2.53
C TRP A 83 4.13 2.80 2.94
N VAL A 84 5.14 3.21 2.20
CA VAL A 84 5.92 4.42 2.46
C VAL A 84 5.58 5.47 1.41
N ALA A 85 4.95 6.55 1.83
CA ALA A 85 4.62 7.70 1.01
C ALA A 85 5.74 8.75 1.09
N VAL A 86 6.11 9.28 -0.08
CA VAL A 86 7.10 10.35 -0.23
C VAL A 86 6.35 11.61 -0.64
N ASP A 87 6.72 12.74 -0.04
CA ASP A 87 6.22 14.05 -0.42
C ASP A 87 7.37 15.00 -0.68
N ARG A 88 7.08 16.18 -1.24
CA ARG A 88 8.08 17.20 -1.57
C ARG A 88 7.70 18.55 -0.98
N SER A 89 8.64 19.13 -0.26
CA SER A 89 8.57 20.52 0.20
C SER A 89 9.52 21.40 -0.63
N GLY A 90 9.59 22.70 -0.29
CA GLY A 90 10.59 23.60 -0.86
C GLY A 90 12.03 23.21 -0.57
N GLU A 91 12.26 22.39 0.46
CA GLU A 91 13.59 21.92 0.89
C GLU A 91 13.98 20.59 0.23
N GLY A 92 13.03 19.92 -0.43
CA GLY A 92 13.26 18.65 -1.13
C GLY A 92 12.25 17.56 -0.75
N ALA A 93 12.52 16.34 -1.19
CA ALA A 93 11.70 15.19 -0.86
C ALA A 93 11.94 14.68 0.57
N TYR A 94 10.92 14.10 1.18
CA TYR A 94 10.93 13.52 2.52
C TYR A 94 9.90 12.39 2.64
N TYR A 95 10.10 11.45 3.58
CA TYR A 95 9.09 10.43 3.87
C TYR A 95 7.96 11.05 4.69
N ALA A 96 6.76 11.04 4.12
CA ALA A 96 5.62 11.80 4.62
C ALA A 96 4.53 10.93 5.24
N GLY A 97 4.53 9.62 4.99
CA GLY A 97 3.62 8.65 5.61
C GLY A 97 4.19 7.25 5.56
N ALA A 98 3.89 6.44 6.58
CA ALA A 98 4.32 5.05 6.65
C ALA A 98 3.31 4.20 7.42
N THR A 99 2.74 3.17 6.79
CA THR A 99 1.75 2.30 7.45
C THR A 99 2.08 0.84 7.23
N ALA A 100 2.06 0.05 8.30
CA ALA A 100 2.31 -1.39 8.25
C ALA A 100 0.99 -2.19 8.14
N CYS A 101 1.03 -3.28 7.36
CA CYS A 101 -0.01 -4.31 7.32
C CYS A 101 0.61 -5.70 7.43
N GLU A 102 0.00 -6.54 8.26
CA GLU A 102 0.42 -7.93 8.50
C GLU A 102 -0.06 -8.85 7.38
N MET A 103 0.81 -9.77 6.97
CA MET A 103 0.43 -10.96 6.22
C MET A 103 1.16 -12.18 6.75
N LEU A 104 0.60 -13.37 6.46
CA LEU A 104 1.28 -14.64 6.71
C LEU A 104 1.66 -15.29 5.38
N ILE A 105 2.85 -15.88 5.34
CA ILE A 105 3.35 -16.62 4.18
C ILE A 105 3.86 -17.99 4.63
N ASP A 106 3.23 -19.03 4.10
CA ASP A 106 3.74 -20.41 4.15
C ASP A 106 4.28 -20.77 2.76
N SER A 107 5.60 -20.68 2.63
CA SER A 107 6.29 -20.96 1.37
C SER A 107 6.30 -22.44 1.01
N GLU A 108 6.24 -23.35 1.99
CA GLU A 108 6.24 -24.80 1.76
C GLU A 108 4.88 -25.26 1.25
N ALA A 109 3.80 -24.83 1.91
CA ALA A 109 2.42 -25.13 1.49
C ALA A 109 1.95 -24.26 0.32
N ARG A 110 2.72 -23.23 -0.05
CA ARG A 110 2.36 -22.21 -1.05
C ARG A 110 1.04 -21.52 -0.71
N ARG A 111 0.81 -21.28 0.59
CA ARG A 111 -0.39 -20.64 1.13
C ARG A 111 -0.01 -19.33 1.81
N GLY A 112 -0.92 -18.37 1.72
CA GLY A 112 -0.72 -17.08 2.35
C GLY A 112 -2.04 -16.56 2.88
N TRP A 113 -1.95 -15.66 3.84
CA TRP A 113 -3.11 -14.97 4.40
C TRP A 113 -2.84 -13.48 4.39
N LYS A 114 -3.84 -12.72 3.93
CA LYS A 114 -3.87 -11.28 4.05
C LYS A 114 -5.29 -10.76 3.96
N ILE A 115 -5.52 -9.59 4.53
CA ILE A 115 -6.80 -8.90 4.40
C ILE A 115 -6.64 -7.78 3.36
N LEU A 116 -7.13 -8.01 2.14
CA LEU A 116 -7.00 -7.03 1.04
C LEU A 116 -7.57 -5.65 1.41
N ALA A 117 -8.69 -5.61 2.13
CA ALA A 117 -9.29 -4.35 2.58
C ALA A 117 -8.34 -3.56 3.51
N ASP A 118 -7.62 -4.26 4.40
CA ASP A 118 -6.64 -3.62 5.27
C ASP A 118 -5.47 -3.05 4.46
N HIS A 119 -4.91 -3.83 3.52
CA HIS A 119 -3.82 -3.34 2.65
C HIS A 119 -4.21 -2.07 1.88
N VAL A 120 -5.42 -2.02 1.32
CA VAL A 120 -5.91 -0.84 0.59
C VAL A 120 -6.12 0.35 1.52
N ASN A 121 -6.68 0.14 2.72
CA ASN A 121 -6.87 1.20 3.70
C ASN A 121 -5.53 1.74 4.22
N ARG A 122 -4.56 0.86 4.48
CA ARG A 122 -3.21 1.25 4.93
C ARG A 122 -2.50 2.07 3.85
N LEU A 123 -2.63 1.70 2.58
CA LEU A 123 -2.13 2.49 1.45
C LEU A 123 -2.76 3.90 1.42
N ASP A 124 -4.09 4.01 1.53
CA ASP A 124 -4.78 5.30 1.59
C ASP A 124 -4.32 6.15 2.80
N TYR A 125 -4.10 5.53 3.96
CA TYR A 125 -3.58 6.21 5.14
C TYR A 125 -2.14 6.69 4.97
N ALA A 126 -1.27 5.92 4.32
CA ALA A 126 0.09 6.37 4.01
C ALA A 126 0.06 7.60 3.08
N ILE A 127 -0.77 7.59 2.04
CA ILE A 127 -0.98 8.73 1.13
C ILE A 127 -1.49 9.96 1.88
N LYS A 128 -2.32 9.76 2.92
CA LYS A 128 -2.82 10.81 3.81
C LYS A 128 -1.82 11.24 4.88
N ARG A 129 -0.53 10.94 4.71
CA ARG A 129 0.57 11.32 5.60
C ARG A 129 0.42 10.79 7.03
N ARG A 130 -0.14 9.59 7.19
CA ARG A 130 -0.24 8.94 8.51
C ARG A 130 0.94 8.03 8.77
N PHE A 131 1.30 7.93 10.04
CA PHE A 131 2.26 6.96 10.55
C PHE A 131 1.50 5.94 11.40
N MET A 132 1.51 4.67 10.97
CA MET A 132 0.84 3.57 11.68
C MET A 132 1.79 2.37 11.70
N LEU A 133 2.73 2.40 12.64
CA LEU A 133 3.84 1.46 12.75
C LEU A 133 3.89 0.77 14.12
N ASP A 134 2.83 0.92 14.93
CA ASP A 134 2.76 0.45 16.31
C ASP A 134 2.77 -1.07 16.43
N GLU A 135 2.32 -1.76 15.38
CA GLU A 135 2.26 -3.22 15.33
C GLU A 135 3.63 -3.85 15.03
N LEU A 136 4.60 -3.06 14.54
CA LEU A 136 5.96 -3.51 14.32
C LEU A 136 6.70 -3.65 15.65
N SER A 137 7.39 -4.77 15.81
CA SER A 137 8.34 -5.00 16.90
C SER A 137 9.56 -4.07 16.80
N ALA A 138 10.35 -3.98 17.87
CA ALA A 138 11.57 -3.17 17.89
C ALA A 138 12.56 -3.57 16.79
N GLU A 139 12.68 -4.87 16.49
CA GLU A 139 13.54 -5.38 15.42
C GLU A 139 13.04 -4.92 14.04
N GLU A 140 11.72 -5.02 13.79
CA GLU A 140 11.12 -4.63 12.50
C GLU A 140 11.15 -3.11 12.30
N LYS A 141 10.92 -2.33 13.36
CA LYS A 141 11.09 -0.86 13.34
C LYS A 141 12.52 -0.46 13.02
N LYS A 142 13.51 -1.12 13.65
CA LYS A 142 14.92 -0.89 13.36
C LYS A 142 15.25 -1.19 11.90
N ALA A 143 14.80 -2.34 11.39
CA ALA A 143 15.02 -2.73 10.00
C ALA A 143 14.44 -1.71 9.02
N LEU A 144 13.23 -1.22 9.28
CA LEU A 144 12.60 -0.17 8.48
C LEU A 144 13.37 1.15 8.55
N LYS A 145 13.77 1.61 9.74
CA LYS A 145 14.58 2.82 9.93
C LYS A 145 15.88 2.75 9.14
N ASP A 146 16.62 1.64 9.27
CA ASP A 146 17.89 1.42 8.57
C ASP A 146 17.69 1.42 7.05
N LEU A 147 16.60 0.84 6.54
CA LEU A 147 16.27 0.87 5.12
C LEU A 147 15.99 2.29 4.63
N LEU A 148 15.20 3.09 5.35
CA LEU A 148 14.85 4.45 4.96
C LEU A 148 16.08 5.36 4.92
N ILE A 149 16.94 5.28 5.94
CA ILE A 149 18.20 6.03 5.99
C ILE A 149 19.13 5.61 4.85
N ARG A 150 19.28 4.29 4.63
CA ARG A 150 20.14 3.76 3.56
C ARG A 150 19.63 4.14 2.17
N HIS A 151 18.31 4.16 1.98
CA HIS A 151 17.71 4.56 0.72
C HIS A 151 17.98 6.04 0.43
N ASN A 152 17.72 6.93 1.39
CA ASN A 152 18.08 8.34 1.27
C ASN A 152 18.15 9.04 2.64
N ALA A 153 19.38 9.29 3.11
CA ALA A 153 19.62 9.96 4.39
C ALA A 153 19.09 11.41 4.41
N GLU A 154 19.16 12.15 3.29
CA GLU A 154 18.62 13.51 3.26
C GLU A 154 17.10 13.53 3.41
N TRP A 155 16.40 12.56 2.81
CA TRP A 155 14.95 12.44 2.96
C TRP A 155 14.58 12.09 4.39
N TRP A 156 15.35 11.21 5.02
CA TRP A 156 15.20 10.89 6.44
C TRP A 156 15.39 12.13 7.33
N GLU A 157 16.42 12.93 7.09
CA GLU A 157 16.66 14.12 7.90
C GLU A 157 15.52 15.12 7.79
N ARG A 158 14.95 15.29 6.60
CA ARG A 158 13.79 16.15 6.33
C ARG A 158 12.45 15.57 6.78
N SER A 159 12.40 14.29 7.15
CA SER A 159 11.15 13.65 7.55
C SER A 159 10.62 14.19 8.88
N PRO A 160 9.29 14.19 9.08
CA PRO A 160 8.67 14.62 10.32
C PRO A 160 9.19 13.86 11.53
N GLU A 161 9.26 14.56 12.67
CA GLU A 161 9.66 13.97 13.94
C GLU A 161 8.74 12.80 14.36
N GLU A 162 7.46 12.86 13.99
CA GLU A 162 6.49 11.78 14.21
C GLU A 162 6.96 10.44 13.62
N LEU A 163 7.55 10.43 12.42
CA LEU A 163 8.13 9.22 11.84
C LEU A 163 9.34 8.74 12.63
N LYS A 164 10.22 9.69 13.00
CA LYS A 164 11.46 9.38 13.73
C LYS A 164 11.15 8.76 15.08
N GLN A 165 10.15 9.28 15.78
CA GLN A 165 9.63 8.74 17.05
C GLN A 165 8.92 7.41 16.87
N ALA A 166 8.09 7.24 15.83
CA ALA A 166 7.40 5.97 15.57
C ALA A 166 8.38 4.81 15.34
N LEU A 167 9.58 5.12 14.83
CA LEU A 167 10.69 4.20 14.58
C LEU A 167 11.79 4.25 15.64
N ASP A 168 11.59 4.96 16.74
CA ASP A 168 12.54 4.98 17.86
C ASP A 168 12.36 3.70 18.69
N VAL A 169 13.49 3.04 18.96
CA VAL A 169 13.55 1.68 19.54
C VAL A 169 14.67 1.54 20.54
#